data_AF-A0A133NWA4-F1
#
_entry.id   AF-A0A133NWA4-F1
#
_cell.length_a   1.000
_cell.length_b   1.000
_cell.length_c   1.000
_cell.angle_alpha   90.00
_cell.angle_beta   90.00
_cell.angle_gamma   90.00
#
_symmetry.space_group_name_H-M   'P 1'
#
loop_
_entity.id
_entity.type
_entity.pdbx_description
1 polymer ?
#
loop_
_entity_poly.entity_id
_entity_poly.type
_entity_poly.pdbx_seq_one_letter_code
_entity_poly.pdbx_strand_id
1 'polypeptide(L)'
;MRGLFYNLKNFNEDISAWNTSKVEDMLSMFEDADNFNQALNNWDVSKVKTMKNMFRGAISFNQPLNKWNVSEVIDMSEMFEAAYKFNQALNSWDVSNVKDMSYMFNNAKEFNKPLDNWNVSNVEDMSHMFSNAKKFNQPINSWNISKVEYMDYMFDEAKSFNQSLNLWDVSNVKNMHCMFREAKSFNQDLSMWKVRGTTFTVNMFLGSPLENREPKWKGH
;
A
#
# COMPACT_ATOMS: atom_id res chain seq x y z
N MET A 1 3.70 -21.92 1.40
CA MET A 1 3.75 -21.66 2.86
C MET A 1 2.53 -20.83 3.28
N ARG A 2 1.33 -21.20 2.82
CA ARG A 2 0.10 -20.49 3.15
C ARG A 2 -0.24 -20.68 4.62
N GLY A 3 -0.48 -19.58 5.34
CA GLY A 3 -1.02 -19.57 6.70
C GLY A 3 -0.19 -20.29 7.77
N LEU A 4 1.10 -20.54 7.54
CA LEU A 4 1.89 -21.46 8.39
C LEU A 4 1.99 -20.98 9.85
N PHE A 5 2.04 -19.67 10.07
CA PHE A 5 2.11 -19.04 11.39
C PHE A 5 0.92 -18.11 11.65
N TYR A 6 -0.20 -18.35 10.97
CA TYR A 6 -1.43 -17.59 11.12
C TYR A 6 -1.90 -17.57 12.59
N ASN A 7 -2.17 -16.37 13.12
CA ASN A 7 -2.66 -16.10 14.47
C ASN A 7 -1.77 -16.65 15.60
N LEU A 8 -0.49 -16.94 15.30
CA LEU A 8 0.48 -17.31 16.32
C LEU A 8 1.10 -16.05 16.91
N LYS A 9 0.33 -15.36 17.75
CA LYS A 9 0.69 -14.04 18.33
C LYS A 9 2.08 -13.99 18.98
N ASN A 10 2.51 -15.10 19.60
CA ASN A 10 3.79 -15.20 20.29
C ASN A 10 4.92 -15.79 19.43
N PHE A 11 4.65 -16.18 18.19
CA PHE A 11 5.66 -16.76 17.31
C PHE A 11 6.74 -15.74 16.96
N ASN A 12 7.99 -16.06 17.27
CA ASN A 12 9.15 -15.23 16.94
C ASN A 12 10.43 -16.09 16.84
N GLU A 13 10.30 -17.35 16.44
CA GLU A 13 11.43 -18.28 16.31
C GLU A 13 12.24 -18.02 15.05
N ASP A 14 13.55 -18.24 15.11
CA ASP A 14 14.44 -18.06 13.96
C ASP A 14 14.16 -19.10 12.86
N ILE A 15 13.77 -18.59 11.69
CA ILE A 15 13.47 -19.34 10.47
C ILE A 15 14.31 -18.83 9.29
N SER A 16 15.34 -18.04 9.55
CA SER A 16 16.19 -17.42 8.52
C SER A 16 16.91 -18.44 7.64
N ALA A 17 17.14 -19.66 8.14
CA ALA A 17 17.82 -20.75 7.45
C ALA A 17 16.91 -21.61 6.55
N TRP A 18 15.61 -21.32 6.48
CA TRP A 18 14.68 -22.11 5.67
C TRP A 18 14.93 -21.93 4.17
N ASN A 19 14.84 -23.03 3.42
CA ASN A 19 14.90 -22.99 1.95
C ASN A 19 13.51 -22.70 1.36
N THR A 20 13.32 -21.48 0.84
CA THR A 20 12.06 -21.01 0.25
C THR A 20 12.04 -21.01 -1.28
N SER A 21 13.10 -21.46 -1.97
CA SER A 21 13.31 -21.37 -3.44
C SER A 21 12.29 -22.10 -4.33
N LYS A 22 11.37 -22.86 -3.71
CA LYS A 22 10.27 -23.57 -4.39
C LYS A 22 8.89 -23.11 -3.94
N VAL A 23 8.81 -22.09 -3.08
CA VAL A 23 7.54 -21.60 -2.55
C VAL A 23 6.91 -20.66 -3.58
N GLU A 24 5.67 -20.94 -3.94
CA GLU A 24 4.89 -20.14 -4.89
C GLU A 24 3.76 -19.34 -4.22
N ASP A 25 3.40 -19.70 -2.98
CA ASP A 25 2.27 -19.12 -2.23
C ASP A 25 2.71 -18.82 -0.79
N MET A 26 2.67 -17.54 -0.39
CA MET A 26 2.95 -17.06 0.97
C MET A 26 1.73 -16.36 1.61
N LEU A 27 0.52 -16.64 1.11
CA LEU A 27 -0.71 -16.03 1.60
C LEU A 27 -0.86 -16.23 3.11
N SER A 28 -1.12 -15.13 3.83
CA SER A 28 -1.37 -15.10 5.29
C SER A 28 -0.28 -15.76 6.15
N MET A 29 0.96 -15.92 5.66
CA MET A 29 1.96 -16.74 6.34
C MET A 29 2.22 -16.31 7.79
N PHE A 30 2.27 -14.99 8.07
CA PHE A 30 2.46 -14.39 9.39
C PHE A 30 1.29 -13.47 9.78
N GLU A 31 0.11 -13.70 9.21
CA GLU A 31 -1.07 -12.90 9.56
C GLU A 31 -1.39 -13.09 11.06
N ASP A 32 -1.57 -11.98 11.78
CA ASP A 32 -1.77 -11.90 13.24
C ASP A 32 -0.67 -12.60 14.08
N ALA A 33 0.56 -12.65 13.56
CA ALA A 33 1.74 -13.04 14.32
C ALA A 33 2.35 -11.80 15.01
N ASP A 34 1.64 -11.24 16.00
CA ASP A 34 1.91 -9.95 16.65
C ASP A 34 3.38 -9.69 17.01
N ASN A 35 4.08 -10.71 17.55
CA ASN A 35 5.45 -10.61 18.03
C ASN A 35 6.52 -11.00 17.00
N PHE A 36 6.13 -11.46 15.81
CA PHE A 36 7.08 -11.91 14.81
C PHE A 36 7.93 -10.75 14.28
N ASN A 37 9.26 -10.89 14.39
CA ASN A 37 10.22 -9.87 13.95
C ASN A 37 11.58 -10.48 13.57
N GLN A 38 11.59 -11.70 13.04
CA GLN A 38 12.83 -12.38 12.64
C GLN A 38 13.27 -12.03 11.21
N ALA A 39 14.57 -12.10 10.97
CA ALA A 39 15.17 -11.69 9.69
C ALA A 39 14.79 -12.66 8.56
N LEU A 40 14.21 -12.12 7.47
CA LEU A 40 13.78 -12.87 6.29
C LEU A 40 14.51 -12.47 5.00
N ASN A 41 15.44 -11.51 5.06
CA ASN A 41 16.07 -10.92 3.88
C ASN A 41 16.89 -11.90 3.03
N ASN A 42 17.20 -13.09 3.56
CA ASN A 42 17.93 -14.16 2.84
C ASN A 42 17.00 -15.17 2.18
N TRP A 43 15.68 -15.07 2.37
CA TRP A 43 14.72 -15.95 1.71
C TRP A 43 14.68 -15.69 0.21
N ASP A 44 14.65 -16.78 -0.56
CA ASP A 44 14.36 -16.74 -1.98
C ASP A 44 12.83 -16.76 -2.18
N VAL A 45 12.28 -15.63 -2.59
CA VAL A 45 10.85 -15.47 -2.88
C VAL A 45 10.57 -15.30 -4.38
N SER A 46 11.56 -15.60 -5.22
CA SER A 46 11.50 -15.32 -6.67
C SER A 46 10.39 -16.04 -7.43
N LYS A 47 9.82 -17.11 -6.87
CA LYS A 47 8.70 -17.87 -7.46
C LYS A 47 7.34 -17.57 -6.84
N VAL A 48 7.30 -16.72 -5.82
CA VAL A 48 6.07 -16.41 -5.10
C VAL A 48 5.15 -15.60 -6.00
N LYS A 49 3.91 -16.06 -6.17
CA LYS A 49 2.88 -15.41 -6.99
C LYS A 49 1.94 -14.53 -6.16
N THR A 50 1.77 -14.84 -4.87
CA THR A 50 0.91 -14.08 -3.96
C THR A 50 1.56 -13.90 -2.60
N MET A 51 1.51 -12.66 -2.11
CA MET A 51 1.93 -12.25 -0.76
C MET A 51 0.75 -11.62 0.00
N LYS A 52 -0.49 -11.89 -0.44
CA LYS A 52 -1.71 -11.39 0.20
C LYS A 52 -1.70 -11.70 1.70
N ASN A 53 -2.00 -10.70 2.53
CA ASN A 53 -2.03 -10.80 3.99
C ASN A 53 -0.72 -11.27 4.66
N MET A 54 0.42 -11.37 3.96
CA MET A 54 1.57 -12.11 4.49
C MET A 54 2.05 -11.64 5.87
N PHE A 55 2.03 -10.33 6.14
CA PHE A 55 2.37 -9.71 7.42
C PHE A 55 1.22 -8.88 8.01
N ARG A 56 -0.02 -9.16 7.60
CA ARG A 56 -1.19 -8.46 8.14
C ARG A 56 -1.25 -8.67 9.66
N GLY A 57 -1.37 -7.61 10.45
CA GLY A 57 -1.41 -7.73 11.91
C GLY A 57 -0.10 -8.20 12.56
N ALA A 58 1.01 -8.32 11.81
CA ALA A 58 2.34 -8.59 12.38
C ALA A 58 2.91 -7.32 13.04
N ILE A 59 2.30 -6.92 14.16
CA ILE A 59 2.46 -5.62 14.83
C ILE A 59 3.94 -5.23 15.02
N SER A 60 4.78 -6.19 15.41
CA SER A 60 6.19 -5.94 15.73
C SER A 60 7.14 -6.05 14.54
N PHE A 61 6.67 -6.52 13.38
CA PHE A 61 7.53 -6.79 12.23
C PHE A 61 8.12 -5.51 11.65
N ASN A 62 9.45 -5.45 11.56
CA ASN A 62 10.19 -4.33 11.00
C ASN A 62 11.57 -4.77 10.48
N GLN A 63 11.64 -5.93 9.82
CA GLN A 63 12.89 -6.48 9.29
C GLN A 63 13.08 -6.13 7.81
N PRO A 64 14.33 -5.93 7.34
CA PRO A 64 14.58 -5.57 5.96
C PRO A 64 14.16 -6.68 4.99
N LEU A 65 13.53 -6.29 3.89
CA LEU A 65 13.06 -7.17 2.80
C LEU A 65 13.62 -6.74 1.43
N ASN A 66 14.59 -5.83 1.42
CA ASN A 66 15.06 -5.15 0.21
C ASN A 66 15.80 -6.07 -0.78
N LYS A 67 16.18 -7.28 -0.38
CA LYS A 67 16.81 -8.29 -1.25
C LYS A 67 15.81 -9.21 -1.93
N TRP A 68 14.54 -9.15 -1.56
CA TRP A 68 13.52 -10.00 -2.15
C TRP A 68 13.30 -9.66 -3.63
N ASN A 69 13.31 -10.69 -4.48
CA ASN A 69 12.84 -10.59 -5.84
C ASN A 69 11.33 -10.86 -5.87
N VAL A 70 10.53 -9.81 -5.97
CA VAL A 70 9.06 -9.89 -6.00
C VAL A 70 8.46 -9.74 -7.40
N SER A 71 9.29 -9.81 -8.45
CA SER A 71 8.87 -9.58 -9.85
C SER A 71 7.79 -10.53 -10.34
N GLU A 72 7.61 -11.70 -9.71
CA GLU A 72 6.57 -12.66 -10.08
C GLU A 72 5.26 -12.51 -9.27
N VAL A 73 5.21 -11.61 -8.29
CA VAL A 73 4.05 -11.41 -7.42
C VAL A 73 2.97 -10.64 -8.17
N ILE A 74 1.73 -11.13 -8.08
CA ILE A 74 0.55 -10.55 -8.74
C ILE A 74 -0.36 -9.85 -7.73
N ASP A 75 -0.40 -10.33 -6.49
CA ASP A 75 -1.28 -9.85 -5.42
C ASP A 75 -0.48 -9.56 -4.15
N MET A 76 -0.49 -8.28 -3.74
CA MET A 76 0.09 -7.75 -2.50
C MET A 76 -0.97 -7.12 -1.59
N SER A 77 -2.25 -7.42 -1.83
CA SER A 77 -3.34 -6.89 -1.02
C SER A 77 -3.12 -7.21 0.46
N GLU A 78 -3.35 -6.21 1.31
CA GLU A 78 -3.28 -6.32 2.78
C GLU A 78 -1.90 -6.77 3.32
N MET A 79 -0.83 -6.83 2.51
CA MET A 79 0.44 -7.47 2.88
C MET A 79 1.05 -6.95 4.18
N PHE A 80 1.00 -5.63 4.43
CA PHE A 80 1.46 -4.98 5.66
C PHE A 80 0.33 -4.26 6.39
N GLU A 81 -0.93 -4.68 6.16
CA GLU A 81 -2.06 -4.08 6.87
C GLU A 81 -1.86 -4.25 8.39
N ALA A 82 -1.98 -3.17 9.16
CA ALA A 82 -1.80 -3.15 10.61
C ALA A 82 -0.42 -3.63 11.12
N ALA A 83 0.60 -3.74 10.25
CA ALA A 83 2.00 -3.92 10.65
C ALA A 83 2.56 -2.61 11.23
N TYR A 84 2.11 -2.24 12.43
CA TYR A 84 2.25 -0.89 12.98
C TYR A 84 3.69 -0.35 13.00
N LYS A 85 4.69 -1.20 13.25
CA LYS A 85 6.10 -0.81 13.34
C LYS A 85 6.85 -0.88 12.01
N PHE A 86 6.25 -1.39 10.94
CA PHE A 86 6.94 -1.62 9.68
C PHE A 86 7.36 -0.30 9.02
N ASN A 87 8.67 -0.13 8.78
CA ASN A 87 9.24 1.07 8.17
C ASN A 87 10.54 0.75 7.43
N GLN A 88 10.52 -0.29 6.59
CA GLN A 88 11.69 -0.76 5.85
C GLN A 88 11.66 -0.36 4.38
N ALA A 89 12.85 -0.24 3.79
CA ALA A 89 12.98 0.19 2.39
C ALA A 89 12.49 -0.91 1.43
N LEU A 90 11.58 -0.53 0.53
CA LEU A 90 11.00 -1.39 -0.50
C LEU A 90 11.19 -0.84 -1.93
N ASN A 91 11.89 0.29 -2.08
CA ASN A 91 12.03 0.99 -3.37
C ASN A 91 12.83 0.20 -4.44
N SER A 92 13.46 -0.92 -4.05
CA SER A 92 14.16 -1.84 -4.95
C SER A 92 13.28 -2.95 -5.53
N TRP A 93 12.04 -3.07 -5.05
CA TRP A 93 11.10 -4.08 -5.52
C TRP A 93 10.61 -3.78 -6.93
N ASP A 94 10.67 -4.79 -7.80
CA ASP A 94 9.97 -4.78 -9.07
C ASP A 94 8.51 -5.23 -8.84
N VAL A 95 7.61 -4.25 -8.74
CA VAL A 95 6.17 -4.47 -8.56
C VAL A 95 5.39 -4.40 -9.87
N SER A 96 6.07 -4.46 -11.03
CA SER A 96 5.44 -4.22 -12.33
C SER A 96 4.37 -5.24 -12.72
N ASN A 97 4.33 -6.42 -12.10
CA ASN A 97 3.30 -7.45 -12.34
C ASN A 97 2.14 -7.41 -11.31
N VAL A 98 2.23 -6.58 -10.29
CA VAL A 98 1.20 -6.51 -9.25
C VAL A 98 -0.06 -5.83 -9.79
N LYS A 99 -1.21 -6.43 -9.52
CA LYS A 99 -2.53 -5.93 -9.90
C LYS A 99 -3.32 -5.35 -8.73
N ASP A 100 -3.13 -5.92 -7.54
CA ASP A 100 -3.87 -5.53 -6.33
C ASP A 100 -2.89 -5.10 -5.24
N MET A 101 -3.01 -3.84 -4.81
CA MET A 101 -2.30 -3.24 -3.68
C MET A 101 -3.28 -2.69 -2.63
N SER A 102 -4.55 -3.10 -2.69
CA SER A 102 -5.57 -2.69 -1.73
C SER A 102 -5.12 -3.00 -0.31
N TYR A 103 -5.34 -2.06 0.61
CA TYR A 103 -4.95 -2.16 2.03
C TYR A 103 -3.46 -2.42 2.33
N MET A 104 -2.55 -2.40 1.33
CA MET A 104 -1.17 -2.91 1.50
C MET A 104 -0.43 -2.28 2.69
N PHE A 105 -0.59 -0.98 2.93
CA PHE A 105 -0.04 -0.25 4.08
C PHE A 105 -1.13 0.36 4.95
N ASN A 106 -2.37 -0.12 4.87
CA ASN A 106 -3.45 0.32 5.75
C ASN A 106 -3.01 0.13 7.20
N ASN A 107 -3.14 1.14 8.05
CA ASN A 107 -2.70 1.11 9.43
C ASN A 107 -1.19 0.88 9.65
N ALA A 108 -0.32 0.93 8.64
CA ALA A 108 1.14 0.89 8.81
C ALA A 108 1.67 2.25 9.31
N LYS A 109 1.35 2.57 10.58
CA LYS A 109 1.47 3.91 11.18
C LYS A 109 2.88 4.53 11.07
N GLU A 110 3.92 3.70 11.13
CA GLU A 110 5.31 4.12 11.09
C GLU A 110 5.92 4.19 9.69
N PHE A 111 5.23 3.67 8.67
CA PHE A 111 5.78 3.57 7.32
C PHE A 111 5.96 4.95 6.67
N ASN A 112 7.19 5.26 6.28
CA ASN A 112 7.54 6.49 5.56
C ASN A 112 8.82 6.30 4.73
N LYS A 113 8.86 5.26 3.90
CA LYS A 113 10.01 4.97 3.01
C LYS A 113 9.66 5.26 1.55
N PRO A 114 10.64 5.72 0.73
CA PRO A 114 10.41 6.01 -0.68
C PRO A 114 9.87 4.80 -1.44
N LEU A 115 8.96 5.07 -2.38
CA LEU A 115 8.34 4.12 -3.30
C LEU A 115 8.30 4.68 -4.74
N ASP A 116 9.04 5.75 -5.00
CA ASP A 116 9.04 6.52 -6.25
C ASP A 116 9.55 5.74 -7.47
N ASN A 117 10.31 4.66 -7.24
CA ASN A 117 10.80 3.75 -8.30
C ASN A 117 9.80 2.66 -8.69
N TRP A 118 8.69 2.51 -7.98
CA TRP A 118 7.71 1.47 -8.27
C TRP A 118 7.01 1.73 -9.60
N ASN A 119 7.04 0.71 -10.48
CA ASN A 119 6.20 0.70 -11.67
C ASN A 119 4.81 0.13 -11.31
N VAL A 120 3.87 1.00 -11.00
CA VAL A 120 2.47 0.63 -10.66
C VAL A 120 1.51 0.63 -11.85
N SER A 121 2.02 0.65 -13.09
CA SER A 121 1.19 0.80 -14.30
C SER A 121 0.23 -0.37 -14.60
N ASN A 122 0.36 -1.48 -13.88
CA ASN A 122 -0.54 -2.63 -13.96
C ASN A 122 -1.49 -2.77 -12.77
N VAL A 123 -1.40 -1.88 -11.77
CA VAL A 123 -2.27 -1.93 -10.59
C VAL A 123 -3.67 -1.44 -10.97
N GLU A 124 -4.67 -2.21 -10.56
CA GLU A 124 -6.10 -1.97 -10.80
C GLU A 124 -6.79 -1.48 -9.51
N ASP A 125 -6.32 -1.90 -8.32
CA ASP A 125 -6.89 -1.54 -7.02
C ASP A 125 -5.82 -1.00 -6.03
N MET A 126 -6.06 0.22 -5.53
CA MET A 126 -5.28 0.88 -4.48
C MET A 126 -6.16 1.37 -3.32
N SER A 127 -7.38 0.83 -3.20
CA SER A 127 -8.31 1.17 -2.12
C SER A 127 -7.63 0.95 -0.76
N HIS A 128 -7.79 1.90 0.16
CA HIS A 128 -7.18 1.89 1.50
C HIS A 128 -5.65 1.76 1.56
N MET A 129 -4.89 1.84 0.45
CA MET A 129 -3.47 1.47 0.42
C MET A 129 -2.63 2.17 1.51
N PHE A 130 -2.88 3.45 1.79
CA PHE A 130 -2.22 4.23 2.84
C PHE A 130 -3.19 4.76 3.91
N SER A 131 -4.38 4.16 4.02
CA SER A 131 -5.36 4.52 5.04
C SER A 131 -4.71 4.40 6.44
N ASN A 132 -4.83 5.44 7.27
CA ASN A 132 -4.23 5.56 8.60
C ASN A 132 -2.70 5.32 8.64
N ALA A 133 -1.98 5.42 7.52
CA ALA A 133 -0.52 5.41 7.46
C ALA A 133 0.02 6.78 7.89
N LYS A 134 -0.11 7.08 9.19
CA LYS A 134 -0.03 8.44 9.75
C LYS A 134 1.23 9.21 9.37
N LYS A 135 2.39 8.55 9.24
CA LYS A 135 3.68 9.17 8.92
C LYS A 135 4.02 9.23 7.43
N PHE A 136 3.25 8.56 6.56
CA PHE A 136 3.58 8.48 5.15
C PHE A 136 3.49 9.85 4.48
N ASN A 137 4.59 10.31 3.88
CA ASN A 137 4.66 11.58 3.16
C ASN A 137 5.73 11.54 2.06
N GLN A 138 5.81 10.44 1.32
CA GLN A 138 6.82 10.21 0.28
C GLN A 138 6.28 10.57 -1.11
N PRO A 139 7.13 11.12 -2.00
CA PRO A 139 6.69 11.52 -3.32
C PRO A 139 6.30 10.29 -4.16
N ILE A 140 5.09 10.32 -4.71
CA ILE A 140 4.50 9.27 -5.57
C ILE A 140 3.85 9.86 -6.83
N ASN A 141 4.13 11.13 -7.13
CA ASN A 141 3.59 11.82 -8.30
C ASN A 141 4.10 11.22 -9.62
N SER A 142 5.21 10.48 -9.60
CA SER A 142 5.79 9.77 -10.76
C SER A 142 5.01 8.51 -11.16
N TRP A 143 4.11 8.02 -10.30
CA TRP A 143 3.36 6.80 -10.56
C TRP A 143 2.41 6.95 -11.75
N ASN A 144 2.47 6.00 -12.67
CA ASN A 144 1.45 5.84 -13.70
C ASN A 144 0.26 5.06 -13.15
N ILE A 145 -0.79 5.78 -12.74
CA ILE A 145 -2.02 5.21 -12.17
C ILE A 145 -3.17 5.07 -13.19
N SER A 146 -2.89 5.20 -14.50
CA SER A 146 -3.94 5.25 -15.54
C SER A 146 -4.83 4.01 -15.64
N LYS A 147 -4.41 2.87 -15.06
CA LYS A 147 -5.21 1.64 -14.98
C LYS A 147 -6.00 1.49 -13.68
N VAL A 148 -5.70 2.27 -12.64
CA VAL A 148 -6.35 2.13 -11.34
C VAL A 148 -7.82 2.48 -11.44
N GLU A 149 -8.66 1.61 -10.90
CA GLU A 149 -10.12 1.76 -10.87
C GLU A 149 -10.64 2.16 -9.48
N TYR A 150 -9.95 1.75 -8.41
CA TYR A 150 -10.39 1.94 -7.03
C TYR A 150 -9.30 2.63 -6.19
N MET A 151 -9.66 3.77 -5.59
CA MET A 151 -8.81 4.57 -4.69
C MET A 151 -9.61 5.06 -3.47
N ASP A 152 -10.75 4.45 -3.17
CA ASP A 152 -11.50 4.80 -1.97
C ASP A 152 -10.65 4.59 -0.72
N TYR A 153 -10.73 5.56 0.19
CA TYR A 153 -9.96 5.63 1.42
C TYR A 153 -8.43 5.58 1.26
N MET A 154 -7.86 5.73 0.05
CA MET A 154 -6.42 5.51 -0.19
C MET A 154 -5.51 6.28 0.78
N PHE A 155 -5.86 7.51 1.13
CA PHE A 155 -5.15 8.36 2.10
C PHE A 155 -6.04 8.80 3.27
N ASP A 156 -7.11 8.06 3.56
CA ASP A 156 -7.98 8.34 4.69
C ASP A 156 -7.17 8.34 6.00
N GLU A 157 -7.29 9.37 6.82
CA GLU A 157 -6.49 9.57 8.04
C GLU A 157 -4.95 9.51 7.85
N ALA A 158 -4.42 9.63 6.62
CA ALA A 158 -2.98 9.75 6.36
C ALA A 158 -2.47 11.16 6.74
N LYS A 159 -2.40 11.42 8.05
CA LYS A 159 -2.32 12.78 8.61
C LYS A 159 -1.15 13.61 8.09
N SER A 160 0.00 13.00 7.82
CA SER A 160 1.20 13.71 7.33
C SER A 160 1.28 13.83 5.80
N PHE A 161 0.43 13.14 5.03
CA PHE A 161 0.55 13.11 3.58
C PHE A 161 0.21 14.49 2.97
N ASN A 162 1.16 15.07 2.25
CA ASN A 162 0.98 16.34 1.55
C ASN A 162 1.84 16.44 0.28
N GLN A 163 2.04 15.32 -0.42
CA GLN A 163 2.83 15.31 -1.66
C GLN A 163 1.95 15.60 -2.87
N SER A 164 2.51 16.30 -3.86
CA SER A 164 1.81 16.63 -5.10
C SER A 164 1.37 15.35 -5.82
N LEU A 165 0.16 15.38 -6.38
CA LEU A 165 -0.44 14.31 -7.18
C LEU A 165 -0.95 14.82 -8.54
N ASN A 166 -0.49 16.00 -8.97
CA ASN A 166 -1.04 16.69 -10.14
C ASN A 166 -0.76 15.98 -11.49
N LEU A 167 0.16 15.01 -11.52
CA LEU A 167 0.48 14.22 -12.71
C LEU A 167 -0.38 12.96 -12.87
N TRP A 168 -1.17 12.60 -11.85
CA TRP A 168 -1.99 11.40 -11.88
C TRP A 168 -3.13 11.52 -12.88
N ASP A 169 -3.22 10.55 -13.80
CA ASP A 169 -4.37 10.38 -14.69
C ASP A 169 -5.45 9.56 -14.00
N VAL A 170 -6.37 10.26 -13.31
CA VAL A 170 -7.50 9.65 -12.60
C VAL A 170 -8.71 9.34 -13.50
N SER A 171 -8.56 9.45 -14.83
CA SER A 171 -9.70 9.31 -15.74
C SER A 171 -10.29 7.91 -15.83
N ASN A 172 -9.60 6.87 -15.31
CA ASN A 172 -10.14 5.52 -15.20
C ASN A 172 -10.73 5.21 -13.81
N VAL A 173 -10.51 6.07 -12.82
CA VAL A 173 -10.91 5.82 -11.43
C VAL A 173 -12.44 5.91 -11.29
N LYS A 174 -13.02 4.83 -10.77
CA LYS A 174 -14.46 4.68 -10.54
C LYS A 174 -14.85 5.11 -9.13
N ASN A 175 -13.96 4.92 -8.14
CA ASN A 175 -14.23 5.21 -6.74
C ASN A 175 -13.07 5.97 -6.08
N MET A 176 -13.36 7.15 -5.53
CA MET A 176 -12.48 7.98 -4.69
C MET A 176 -13.19 8.37 -3.37
N HIS A 177 -14.16 7.58 -2.93
CA HIS A 177 -14.89 7.80 -1.68
C HIS A 177 -13.91 7.95 -0.51
N CYS A 178 -14.05 9.02 0.28
CA CYS A 178 -13.19 9.28 1.44
C CYS A 178 -11.67 9.26 1.15
N MET A 179 -11.21 9.41 -0.10
CA MET A 179 -9.81 9.20 -0.47
C MET A 179 -8.82 10.04 0.37
N PHE A 180 -9.18 11.27 0.73
CA PHE A 180 -8.40 12.18 1.59
C PHE A 180 -9.16 12.58 2.86
N ARG A 181 -10.15 11.80 3.28
CA ARG A 181 -10.90 12.09 4.51
C ARG A 181 -9.91 12.16 5.68
N GLU A 182 -10.03 13.19 6.52
CA GLU A 182 -9.18 13.40 7.70
C GLU A 182 -7.65 13.46 7.41
N ALA A 183 -7.23 13.62 6.14
CA ALA A 183 -5.83 13.84 5.74
C ALA A 183 -5.40 15.27 6.11
N LYS A 184 -5.09 15.49 7.39
CA LYS A 184 -4.96 16.82 8.00
C LYS A 184 -3.93 17.75 7.36
N SER A 185 -2.90 17.22 6.72
CA SER A 185 -1.89 18.03 6.02
C SER A 185 -2.18 18.24 4.54
N PHE A 186 -3.09 17.50 3.91
CA PHE A 186 -3.24 17.47 2.47
C PHE A 186 -3.89 18.74 1.91
N ASN A 187 -3.12 19.54 1.18
CA ASN A 187 -3.57 20.82 0.62
C ASN A 187 -3.07 21.08 -0.82
N GLN A 188 -2.81 20.01 -1.57
CA GLN A 188 -2.22 20.08 -2.91
C GLN A 188 -3.23 20.47 -3.98
N ASP A 189 -2.73 21.06 -5.07
CA ASP A 189 -3.54 21.42 -6.23
C ASP A 189 -3.87 20.18 -7.09
N LEU A 190 -5.17 19.90 -7.23
CA LEU A 190 -5.72 18.81 -8.03
C LEU A 190 -6.57 19.31 -9.20
N SER A 191 -6.44 20.59 -9.57
CA SER A 191 -7.23 21.22 -10.65
C SER A 191 -7.03 20.59 -12.03
N MET A 192 -5.87 19.93 -12.23
CA MET A 192 -5.51 19.25 -13.48
C MET A 192 -6.12 17.85 -13.63
N TRP A 193 -6.73 17.30 -12.57
CA TRP A 193 -7.34 15.97 -12.61
C TRP A 193 -8.56 15.94 -13.55
N LYS A 194 -8.65 14.86 -14.32
CA LYS A 194 -9.79 14.56 -15.21
C LYS A 194 -10.71 13.56 -14.52
N VAL A 195 -11.60 14.04 -13.66
CA VAL A 195 -12.56 13.21 -12.94
C VAL A 195 -13.83 13.04 -13.78
N ARG A 196 -14.25 11.79 -14.02
CA ARG A 196 -15.50 11.52 -14.75
C ARG A 196 -16.70 11.88 -13.90
N GLY A 197 -17.79 12.33 -14.53
CA GLY A 197 -19.04 12.63 -13.82
C GLY A 197 -19.66 11.42 -13.10
N THR A 198 -19.27 10.20 -13.49
CA THR A 198 -19.71 8.94 -12.87
C THR A 198 -18.80 8.47 -11.72
N THR A 199 -17.68 9.14 -11.46
CA THR A 199 -16.76 8.74 -10.39
C THR A 199 -17.40 9.03 -9.03
N PHE A 200 -17.38 8.05 -8.12
CA PHE A 200 -17.93 8.20 -6.78
C PHE A 200 -16.93 8.93 -5.86
N THR A 201 -17.23 10.18 -5.49
CA THR A 201 -16.33 11.08 -4.73
C THR A 201 -16.89 11.54 -3.38
N VAL A 202 -17.92 10.88 -2.85
CA VAL A 202 -18.57 11.28 -1.59
C VAL A 202 -17.54 11.35 -0.46
N ASN A 203 -17.57 12.42 0.34
CA ASN A 203 -16.68 12.66 1.49
C ASN A 203 -15.18 12.62 1.16
N MET A 204 -14.78 12.75 -0.11
CA MET A 204 -13.38 12.65 -0.53
C MET A 204 -12.43 13.54 0.28
N PHE A 205 -12.88 14.74 0.67
CA PHE A 205 -12.07 15.72 1.40
C PHE A 205 -12.56 16.00 2.84
N LEU A 206 -13.56 15.25 3.35
CA LEU A 206 -14.17 15.50 4.66
C LEU A 206 -13.10 15.58 5.76
N GLY A 207 -13.03 16.68 6.49
CA GLY A 207 -12.06 16.88 7.57
C GLY A 207 -10.62 17.18 7.12
N SER A 208 -10.39 17.38 5.83
CA SER A 208 -9.09 17.81 5.27
C SER A 208 -9.06 19.32 4.97
N PRO A 209 -7.88 19.93 4.76
CA PRO A 209 -7.76 21.32 4.32
C PRO A 209 -8.50 21.66 3.01
N LEU A 210 -8.89 20.67 2.21
CA LEU A 210 -9.61 20.85 0.95
C LEU A 210 -11.14 20.74 1.09
N GLU A 211 -11.69 20.37 2.25
CA GLU A 211 -13.14 20.21 2.46
C GLU A 211 -13.95 21.44 2.03
N ASN A 212 -13.43 22.64 2.29
CA ASN A 212 -14.06 23.91 1.93
C ASN A 212 -13.40 24.58 0.71
N ARG A 213 -12.52 23.86 0.00
CA ARG A 213 -11.71 24.34 -1.14
C ARG A 213 -11.59 23.27 -2.22
N GLU A 214 -12.69 22.58 -2.48
CA GLU A 214 -12.70 21.47 -3.44
C GLU A 214 -12.30 21.94 -4.85
N PRO A 215 -11.47 21.17 -5.57
CA PRO A 215 -11.15 21.45 -6.96
C PRO A 215 -12.38 21.43 -7.85
N LYS A 216 -12.46 22.35 -8.80
CA LYS A 216 -13.50 22.34 -9.84
C LYS A 216 -13.02 21.56 -11.06
N TRP A 217 -13.41 20.30 -11.17
CA TRP A 217 -13.12 19.49 -12.36
C TRP A 217 -14.13 19.79 -13.47
N LYS A 218 -13.65 19.98 -14.69
CA LYS A 218 -14.52 20.09 -15.87
C LYS A 218 -14.96 18.66 -16.22
N GLY A 219 -16.21 18.32 -15.92
CA GLY A 219 -16.80 17.05 -16.34
C GLY A 219 -16.81 16.96 -17.87
N HIS A 220 -16.42 15.80 -18.40
CA HIS A 220 -16.71 15.38 -19.77
C HIS A 220 -17.79 14.30 -19.73
#